data_AF-A0A8B6G727-F1
#
_entry.id   AF-A0A8B6G727-F1
#
_cell.length_a   1.000
_cell.length_b   1.000
_cell.length_c   1.000
_cell.angle_alpha   90.00
_cell.angle_beta   90.00
_cell.angle_gamma   90.00
#
_symmetry.space_group_name_H-M   'P 1'
#
loop_
_entity.id
_entity.type
_entity.pdbx_description
1 polymer ?
#
loop_
_entity_poly.entity_id
_entity_poly.type
_entity_poly.pdbx_seq_one_letter_code
_entity_poly.pdbx_strand_id
1 'polypeptide(L)'
;MECDKHNQPLHLYCPSHLMPSCDVCISTSHSKCTGITSLASVVEKTKIEKSQENAETDINYFLSILDQLVTSKSKNIKTGENHSIGIRKSFKEIRKEIDKHLDHLEEKLCQETDIMWNKERSKATDFISVIEGKRQNLKEVKEHLQTLTTNTSKLQSFLGVHKIEQQVHQCQRYIEDLEDDERTKEFDIKMKQNDEIENILSKLVSLESLGEVIVDKTEINLNKETSLMWKAQVKSQEQSNINNMTMNIETKIKINIGKWISDIICLIDGRV
;
A
#
# COMPACT_ATOMS: atom_id res chain seq x y z
N MET A 1 -4.20 31.24 53.37
CA MET A 1 -3.38 31.26 52.14
C MET A 1 -2.69 32.62 52.07
N GLU A 2 -1.38 32.62 51.80
CA GLU A 2 -0.57 33.84 51.71
C GLU A 2 -0.15 34.09 50.26
N CYS A 3 0.10 35.35 49.93
CA CYS A 3 0.59 35.74 48.62
C CYS A 3 2.07 35.41 48.50
N ASP A 4 2.44 34.57 47.54
CA ASP A 4 3.84 34.15 47.30
C ASP A 4 4.81 35.31 47.10
N LYS A 5 4.34 36.47 46.63
CA LYS A 5 5.18 37.64 46.35
C LYS A 5 5.30 38.63 47.51
N HIS A 6 4.31 38.69 48.38
CA HIS A 6 4.20 39.75 49.39
C HIS A 6 4.06 39.22 50.82
N ASN A 7 3.94 37.89 50.98
CA ASN A 7 3.70 37.20 52.25
C ASN A 7 2.52 37.79 53.05
N GLN A 8 1.50 38.29 52.33
CA GLN A 8 0.28 38.91 52.86
C GLN A 8 -0.92 37.98 52.65
N PRO A 9 -1.96 38.03 53.51
CA PRO A 9 -3.13 37.18 53.37
C PRO A 9 -3.87 37.44 52.05
N LEU A 10 -4.15 36.36 51.31
CA LEU A 10 -5.02 36.39 50.14
C LEU A 10 -6.48 36.46 50.60
N HIS A 11 -7.07 37.64 50.52
CA HIS A 11 -8.44 37.89 51.00
C HIS A 11 -9.31 38.68 50.01
N LEU A 12 -8.73 39.11 48.89
CA LEU A 12 -9.43 39.70 47.75
C LEU A 12 -9.43 38.72 46.57
N TYR A 13 -10.34 38.93 45.62
CA TYR A 13 -10.44 38.15 44.39
C TYR A 13 -10.55 39.09 43.19
N CYS A 14 -9.76 38.82 42.16
CA CYS A 14 -9.76 39.56 40.91
C CYS A 14 -10.53 38.77 39.83
N PRO A 15 -11.76 39.16 39.45
CA PRO A 15 -12.55 38.42 38.47
C PRO A 15 -11.94 38.41 37.07
N SER A 16 -11.25 39.48 36.67
CA SER A 16 -10.62 39.59 35.34
C SER A 16 -9.53 38.54 35.10
N HIS A 17 -8.96 37.98 36.17
CA HIS A 17 -7.87 37.01 36.12
C HIS A 17 -8.20 35.71 36.88
N LEU A 18 -9.43 35.62 37.39
CA LEU A 18 -9.97 34.51 38.16
C LEU A 18 -9.07 34.03 39.32
N MET A 19 -8.40 34.95 40.02
CA MET A 19 -7.41 34.59 41.05
C MET A 19 -7.60 35.32 42.39
N PRO A 20 -7.28 34.67 43.52
CA PRO A 20 -7.11 35.33 44.82
C PRO A 20 -5.95 36.33 44.80
N SER A 21 -6.05 37.40 45.57
CA SER A 21 -5.04 38.48 45.64
C SER A 21 -4.96 39.09 47.04
N CYS A 22 -3.80 39.66 47.38
CA CYS A 22 -3.63 40.55 48.54
C CYS A 22 -3.76 42.03 48.11
N ASP A 23 -3.84 42.95 49.06
CA ASP A 23 -3.97 44.40 48.79
C ASP A 23 -2.86 44.96 47.91
N VAL A 24 -1.63 44.46 48.11
CA VAL A 24 -0.45 44.90 47.34
C VAL A 24 -0.58 44.47 45.88
N CYS A 25 -1.04 43.24 45.61
CA CYS A 25 -1.29 42.78 44.25
C CYS A 25 -2.39 43.59 43.56
N ILE A 26 -3.46 43.93 44.29
CA ILE A 26 -4.57 44.72 43.74
C ILE A 26 -4.12 46.15 43.41
N SER A 27 -3.39 46.80 44.30
CA SER A 27 -2.93 48.18 44.11
C SER A 27 -1.80 48.33 43.07
N THR A 28 -1.03 47.27 42.81
CA THR A 28 0.09 47.32 41.86
C THR A 28 -0.28 46.68 40.52
N SER A 29 -0.54 45.38 40.53
CA SER A 29 -0.63 44.54 39.32
C SER A 29 -2.05 44.46 38.77
N HIS A 30 -3.07 44.62 39.63
CA HIS A 30 -4.48 44.58 39.23
C HIS A 30 -5.18 45.93 39.42
N SER A 31 -4.42 47.04 39.43
CA SER A 31 -4.93 48.40 39.70
C SER A 31 -5.98 48.88 38.69
N LYS A 32 -5.94 48.32 37.47
CA LYS A 32 -6.91 48.58 36.39
C LYS A 32 -8.04 47.55 36.31
N CYS A 33 -8.01 46.51 37.14
CA CYS A 33 -9.06 45.49 37.16
C CYS A 33 -10.28 46.02 37.91
N THR A 34 -11.44 45.95 37.28
CA THR A 34 -12.70 46.39 37.87
C THR A 34 -13.43 45.23 38.53
N GLY A 35 -14.24 45.53 39.56
CA GLY A 35 -15.08 44.52 40.22
C GLY A 35 -14.34 43.62 41.21
N ILE A 36 -13.20 44.08 41.76
CA ILE A 36 -12.51 43.41 42.87
C ILE A 36 -13.48 43.24 44.04
N THR A 37 -13.52 42.03 44.61
CA THR A 37 -14.40 41.68 45.72
C THR A 37 -13.63 40.89 46.77
N SER A 38 -14.19 40.78 47.97
CA SER A 38 -13.65 39.87 48.99
C SER A 38 -13.70 38.43 48.51
N LEU A 39 -12.59 37.70 48.70
CA LEU A 39 -12.48 36.28 48.43
C LEU A 39 -13.50 35.47 49.23
N ALA A 40 -13.74 35.84 50.50
CA ALA A 40 -14.73 35.18 51.34
C ALA A 40 -16.14 35.30 50.73
N SER A 41 -16.50 36.47 50.17
CA SER A 41 -17.78 36.67 49.51
C SER A 41 -17.91 35.86 48.20
N VAL A 42 -16.80 35.63 47.50
CA VAL A 42 -16.79 34.76 46.32
C VAL A 42 -16.97 33.31 46.74
N VAL A 43 -16.23 32.84 47.74
CA VAL A 43 -16.31 31.47 48.27
C VAL A 43 -17.73 31.17 48.77
N GLU A 44 -18.33 32.06 49.55
CA GLU A 44 -19.70 31.90 50.07
C GLU A 44 -20.76 31.83 48.96
N LYS A 45 -20.55 32.57 47.87
CA LYS A 45 -21.46 32.57 46.70
C LYS A 45 -21.17 31.44 45.73
N THR A 46 -19.99 30.84 45.80
CA THR A 46 -19.57 29.77 44.91
C THR A 46 -20.14 28.47 45.44
N LYS A 47 -21.02 27.84 44.67
CA LYS A 47 -21.43 26.46 44.92
C LYS A 47 -20.27 25.55 44.51
N ILE A 48 -19.26 25.43 45.38
CA ILE A 48 -18.01 24.71 45.10
C ILE A 48 -18.30 23.28 44.65
N GLU A 49 -19.22 22.59 45.32
CA GLU A 49 -19.67 21.24 44.96
C GLU A 49 -20.20 21.19 43.52
N LYS A 50 -21.13 22.08 43.16
CA LYS A 50 -21.66 22.16 41.79
C LYS A 50 -20.56 22.50 40.77
N SER A 51 -19.61 23.36 41.11
CA SER A 51 -18.49 23.71 40.23
C SER A 51 -17.55 22.52 40.02
N GLN A 52 -17.33 21.72 41.05
CA GLN A 52 -16.53 20.50 40.98
C GLN A 52 -17.25 19.43 40.14
N GLU A 53 -18.55 19.21 40.36
CA GLU A 53 -19.38 18.31 39.56
C GLU A 53 -19.35 18.66 38.07
N ASN A 54 -19.41 19.96 37.74
CA ASN A 54 -19.31 20.41 36.35
C ASN A 54 -17.93 20.14 35.77
N ALA A 55 -16.86 20.48 36.49
CA ALA A 55 -15.50 20.23 36.02
C ALA A 55 -15.24 18.73 35.85
N GLU A 56 -15.75 17.89 36.73
CA GLU A 56 -15.68 16.44 36.63
C GLU A 56 -16.45 15.92 35.41
N THR A 57 -17.65 16.44 35.16
CA THR A 57 -18.45 16.11 33.97
C THR A 57 -17.69 16.47 32.69
N ASP A 58 -17.09 17.65 32.65
CA ASP A 58 -16.33 18.16 31.51
C ASP A 58 -15.07 17.31 31.25
N ILE A 59 -14.33 16.99 32.30
CA ILE A 59 -13.15 16.11 32.23
C ILE A 59 -13.54 14.73 31.71
N ASN A 60 -14.59 14.12 32.27
CA ASN A 60 -15.05 12.80 31.84
C ASN A 60 -15.52 12.80 30.37
N TYR A 61 -16.16 13.88 29.92
CA TYR A 61 -16.51 14.06 28.52
C TYR A 61 -15.27 14.13 27.61
N PHE A 62 -14.27 14.95 27.97
CA PHE A 62 -13.04 15.04 27.18
C PHE A 62 -12.27 13.72 27.16
N LEU A 63 -12.19 13.01 28.28
CA LEU A 63 -11.58 11.68 28.36
C LEU A 63 -12.28 10.70 27.41
N SER A 64 -13.61 10.69 27.38
CA SER A 64 -14.36 9.82 26.47
C SER A 64 -14.06 10.10 24.99
N ILE A 65 -13.92 11.37 24.60
CA ILE A 65 -13.53 11.73 23.22
C ILE A 65 -12.12 11.23 22.91
N LEU A 66 -11.17 11.46 23.83
CA LEU A 66 -9.79 11.05 23.65
C LEU A 66 -9.68 9.52 23.54
N ASP A 67 -10.41 8.77 24.36
CA ASP A 67 -10.46 7.31 24.32
C ASP A 67 -11.02 6.79 22.98
N GLN A 68 -12.08 7.41 22.47
CA GLN A 68 -12.63 7.08 21.16
C GLN A 68 -11.61 7.35 20.04
N LEU A 69 -10.89 8.47 20.12
CA LEU A 69 -9.88 8.83 19.13
C LEU A 69 -8.69 7.86 19.16
N VAL A 70 -8.18 7.53 20.35
CA VAL A 70 -7.11 6.54 20.54
C VAL A 70 -7.54 5.19 19.99
N THR A 71 -8.75 4.74 20.32
CA THR A 71 -9.30 3.46 19.85
C THR A 71 -9.44 3.45 18.32
N SER A 72 -9.99 4.51 17.74
CA SER A 72 -10.18 4.65 16.30
C SER A 72 -8.84 4.62 15.55
N LYS A 73 -7.86 5.42 16.00
CA LYS A 73 -6.54 5.47 15.37
C LYS A 73 -5.79 4.14 15.52
N SER A 74 -5.87 3.51 16.69
CA SER A 74 -5.25 2.20 16.92
C SER A 74 -5.85 1.12 16.02
N LYS A 75 -7.17 1.13 15.83
CA LYS A 75 -7.85 0.21 14.90
C LYS A 75 -7.39 0.46 13.45
N ASN A 76 -7.34 1.71 13.03
CA ASN A 76 -6.90 2.07 11.67
C ASN A 76 -5.46 1.66 11.39
N ILE A 77 -4.54 1.81 12.37
CA ILE A 77 -3.16 1.34 12.26
C ILE A 77 -3.14 -0.17 12.05
N LYS A 78 -3.80 -0.94 12.92
CA LYS A 78 -3.88 -2.40 12.80
C LYS A 78 -4.46 -2.87 11.47
N THR A 79 -5.52 -2.21 10.99
CA THR A 79 -6.11 -2.50 9.68
C THR A 79 -5.12 -2.19 8.55
N GLY A 80 -4.42 -1.06 8.62
CA GLY A 80 -3.38 -0.70 7.65
C GLY A 80 -2.21 -1.68 7.61
N GLU A 81 -1.75 -2.15 8.78
CA GLU A 81 -0.72 -3.19 8.90
C GLU A 81 -1.18 -4.50 8.25
N ASN A 82 -2.40 -4.94 8.52
CA ASN A 82 -2.96 -6.15 7.90
C ASN A 82 -3.08 -6.02 6.38
N HIS A 83 -3.53 -4.87 5.87
CA HIS A 83 -3.57 -4.61 4.43
C HIS A 83 -2.16 -4.62 3.81
N SER A 84 -1.18 -4.00 4.47
CA SER A 84 0.22 -4.01 4.02
C SER A 84 0.79 -5.43 3.93
N ILE A 85 0.52 -6.27 4.93
CA ILE A 85 0.90 -7.69 4.92
C ILE A 85 0.20 -8.42 3.75
N GLY A 86 -1.09 -8.17 3.55
CA GLY A 86 -1.88 -8.74 2.45
C GLY A 86 -1.31 -8.39 1.07
N ILE A 87 -1.01 -7.12 0.82
CA ILE A 87 -0.40 -6.65 -0.44
C ILE A 87 0.96 -7.31 -0.67
N ARG A 88 1.83 -7.35 0.36
CA ARG A 88 3.13 -8.02 0.26
C ARG A 88 3.01 -9.51 -0.09
N LYS A 89 2.00 -10.19 0.46
CA LYS A 89 1.72 -11.59 0.14
C LYS A 89 1.24 -11.74 -1.30
N SER A 90 0.32 -10.87 -1.74
CA SER A 90 -0.17 -10.84 -3.12
C SER A 90 0.97 -10.64 -4.13
N PHE A 91 1.90 -9.71 -3.89
CA PHE A 91 3.07 -9.55 -4.76
C PHE A 91 3.92 -10.82 -4.86
N LYS A 92 4.09 -11.57 -3.76
CA LYS A 92 4.81 -12.84 -3.80
C LYS A 92 4.07 -13.91 -4.60
N GLU A 93 2.74 -13.94 -4.51
CA GLU A 93 1.91 -14.88 -5.27
C GLU A 93 1.94 -14.55 -6.76
N ILE A 94 1.76 -13.29 -7.14
CA ILE A 94 1.86 -12.82 -8.53
C ILE A 94 3.24 -13.17 -9.10
N ARG A 95 4.32 -12.90 -8.37
CA ARG A 95 5.68 -13.25 -8.81
C ARG A 95 5.82 -14.75 -9.08
N LYS A 96 5.32 -15.60 -8.17
CA LYS A 96 5.39 -17.05 -8.35
C LYS A 96 4.64 -17.52 -9.59
N GLU A 97 3.47 -16.96 -9.86
CA GLU A 97 2.70 -17.33 -11.07
C GLU A 97 3.37 -16.84 -12.35
N ILE A 98 3.98 -15.65 -12.33
CA ILE A 98 4.81 -15.15 -13.46
C ILE A 98 5.99 -16.09 -13.70
N ASP A 99 6.78 -16.37 -12.66
CA ASP A 99 7.97 -17.24 -12.77
C ASP A 99 7.57 -18.62 -13.31
N LYS A 100 6.53 -19.23 -12.77
CA LYS A 100 6.00 -20.52 -13.23
C LYS A 100 5.55 -20.49 -14.70
N HIS A 101 4.94 -19.40 -15.14
CA HIS A 101 4.53 -19.26 -16.52
C HIS A 101 5.72 -19.10 -17.46
N LEU A 102 6.74 -18.34 -17.05
CA LEU A 102 7.98 -18.19 -17.81
C LEU A 102 8.73 -19.53 -17.92
N ASP A 103 8.83 -20.30 -16.83
CA ASP A 103 9.42 -21.65 -16.83
C ASP A 103 8.70 -22.57 -17.83
N HIS A 104 7.36 -22.54 -17.84
CA HIS A 104 6.57 -23.32 -18.78
C HIS A 104 6.79 -22.91 -20.24
N LEU A 105 6.88 -21.61 -20.51
CA LEU A 105 7.16 -21.09 -21.85
C LEU A 105 8.56 -21.47 -22.32
N GLU A 106 9.56 -21.39 -21.44
CA GLU A 106 10.93 -21.82 -21.74
C GLU A 106 10.96 -23.29 -22.11
N GLU A 107 10.38 -24.16 -21.28
CA GLU A 107 10.34 -25.61 -21.55
C GLU A 107 9.66 -25.90 -22.90
N LYS A 108 8.50 -25.27 -23.16
CA LYS A 108 7.77 -25.43 -24.41
C LYS A 108 8.59 -25.01 -25.63
N LEU A 109 9.23 -23.83 -25.58
CA LEU A 109 10.02 -23.30 -26.68
C LEU A 109 11.28 -24.14 -26.94
N CYS A 110 11.91 -24.67 -25.88
CA CYS A 110 13.01 -25.62 -26.01
C CYS A 110 12.55 -26.92 -26.69
N GLN A 111 11.41 -27.48 -26.29
CA GLN A 111 10.84 -28.66 -26.93
C GLN A 111 10.51 -28.42 -28.42
N GLU A 112 9.90 -27.29 -28.76
CA GLU A 112 9.62 -26.93 -30.15
C GLU A 112 10.91 -26.79 -30.97
N THR A 113 11.93 -26.17 -30.40
CA THR A 113 13.27 -26.05 -30.99
C THR A 113 13.87 -27.42 -31.26
N ASP A 114 13.84 -28.33 -30.29
CA ASP A 114 14.33 -29.70 -30.43
C ASP A 114 13.57 -30.47 -31.51
N ILE A 115 12.24 -30.35 -31.58
CA ILE A 115 11.43 -30.99 -32.61
C ILE A 115 11.85 -30.50 -34.00
N MET A 116 11.99 -29.18 -34.19
CA MET A 116 12.41 -28.60 -35.45
C MET A 116 13.83 -29.05 -35.85
N TRP A 117 14.78 -28.99 -34.92
CA TRP A 117 16.14 -29.43 -35.15
C TRP A 117 16.21 -30.91 -35.51
N ASN A 118 15.55 -31.77 -34.74
CA ASN A 118 15.57 -33.20 -34.95
C ASN A 118 14.96 -33.58 -36.31
N LYS A 119 13.93 -32.85 -36.77
CA LYS A 119 13.33 -33.05 -38.08
C LYS A 119 14.32 -32.77 -39.21
N GLU A 120 14.99 -31.62 -39.20
CA GLU A 120 15.96 -31.28 -40.25
C GLU A 120 17.21 -32.16 -40.18
N ARG A 121 17.70 -32.47 -38.96
CA ARG A 121 18.78 -33.42 -38.74
C ARG A 121 18.47 -34.81 -39.26
N SER A 122 17.26 -35.32 -39.04
CA SER A 122 16.83 -36.64 -39.53
C SER A 122 16.87 -36.68 -41.05
N LYS A 123 16.28 -35.69 -41.73
CA LYS A 123 16.30 -35.62 -43.21
C LYS A 123 17.73 -35.63 -43.75
N ALA A 124 18.62 -34.84 -43.16
CA ALA A 124 20.02 -34.79 -43.58
C ALA A 124 20.72 -36.15 -43.35
N THR A 125 20.47 -36.78 -42.20
CA THR A 125 21.06 -38.08 -41.84
C THR A 125 20.55 -39.21 -42.75
N ASP A 126 19.26 -39.24 -43.03
CA ASP A 126 18.63 -40.20 -43.94
C ASP A 126 19.23 -40.06 -45.35
N PHE A 127 19.39 -38.82 -45.82
CA PHE A 127 19.99 -38.56 -47.12
C PHE A 127 21.47 -38.97 -47.20
N ILE A 128 22.25 -38.66 -46.16
CA ILE A 128 23.63 -39.14 -46.03
C ILE A 128 23.67 -40.67 -46.10
N SER A 129 22.82 -41.37 -45.36
CA SER A 129 22.77 -42.84 -45.34
C SER A 129 22.51 -43.43 -46.73
N VAL A 130 21.60 -42.83 -47.51
CA VAL A 130 21.32 -43.24 -48.90
C VAL A 130 22.57 -43.06 -49.78
N ILE A 131 23.23 -41.89 -49.71
CA ILE A 131 24.44 -41.62 -50.49
C ILE A 131 25.57 -42.56 -50.09
N GLU A 132 25.77 -42.82 -48.79
CA GLU A 132 26.81 -43.72 -48.30
C GLU A 132 26.58 -45.16 -48.76
N GLY A 133 25.34 -45.64 -48.76
CA GLY A 133 24.98 -46.95 -49.30
C GLY A 133 25.30 -47.07 -50.79
N LYS A 134 24.99 -46.05 -51.58
CA LYS A 134 25.35 -46.00 -53.01
C LYS A 134 26.86 -45.96 -53.23
N ARG A 135 27.57 -45.16 -52.43
CA ARG A 135 29.04 -45.08 -52.44
C ARG A 135 29.67 -46.43 -52.11
N GLN A 136 29.13 -47.15 -51.12
CA GLN A 136 29.64 -48.46 -50.73
C GLN A 136 29.41 -49.51 -51.82
N ASN A 137 28.22 -49.52 -52.44
CA ASN A 137 27.94 -50.38 -53.59
C ASN A 137 28.96 -50.16 -54.72
N LEU A 138 29.23 -48.90 -55.10
CA LEU A 138 30.22 -48.59 -56.13
C LEU A 138 31.64 -49.07 -55.77
N LYS A 139 32.03 -49.04 -54.49
CA LYS A 139 33.32 -49.60 -54.04
C LYS A 139 33.37 -51.11 -54.24
N GLU A 140 32.32 -51.83 -53.86
CA GLU A 140 32.21 -53.29 -54.04
C GLU A 140 32.22 -53.68 -55.51
N VAL A 141 31.50 -52.94 -56.36
CA VAL A 141 31.51 -53.13 -57.82
C VAL A 141 32.91 -52.94 -58.39
N LYS A 142 33.65 -51.92 -57.93
CA LYS A 142 35.05 -51.69 -58.33
C LYS A 142 35.98 -52.82 -57.90
N GLU A 143 35.85 -53.33 -56.68
CA GLU A 143 36.64 -54.47 -56.18
C GLU A 143 36.33 -55.75 -56.96
N HIS A 144 35.05 -55.97 -57.31
CA HIS A 144 34.64 -57.11 -58.12
C HIS A 144 35.23 -57.04 -59.53
N LEU A 145 35.24 -55.85 -60.15
CA LEU A 145 35.88 -55.63 -61.45
C LEU A 145 37.36 -56.00 -61.42
N GLN A 146 38.09 -55.55 -60.38
CA GLN A 146 39.51 -55.85 -60.20
C GLN A 146 39.78 -57.37 -60.07
N THR A 147 38.91 -58.07 -59.36
CA THR A 147 38.99 -59.53 -59.19
C THR A 147 38.74 -60.26 -60.51
N LEU A 148 37.74 -59.84 -61.29
CA LEU A 148 37.45 -60.41 -62.61
C LEU A 148 38.62 -60.21 -63.58
N THR A 149 39.30 -59.07 -63.54
CA THR A 149 40.46 -58.79 -64.41
C THR A 149 41.72 -59.59 -64.06
N THR A 150 41.84 -60.13 -62.84
CA THR A 150 43.08 -60.77 -62.35
C THR A 150 42.97 -62.30 -62.21
N ASN A 151 41.79 -62.85 -61.90
CA ASN A 151 41.66 -64.23 -61.40
C ASN A 151 40.55 -65.06 -62.10
N THR A 152 40.10 -64.70 -63.30
CA THR A 152 39.03 -65.45 -64.00
C THR A 152 39.32 -65.75 -65.47
N SER A 153 38.62 -66.77 -66.00
CA SER A 153 38.69 -67.13 -67.42
C SER A 153 38.10 -66.03 -68.30
N LYS A 154 38.57 -65.88 -69.55
CA LYS A 154 38.12 -64.84 -70.49
C LYS A 154 36.59 -64.76 -70.63
N LEU A 155 35.90 -65.90 -70.66
CA LEU A 155 34.44 -65.95 -70.77
C LEU A 155 33.74 -65.45 -69.50
N GLN A 156 34.25 -65.80 -68.32
CA GLN A 156 33.74 -65.30 -67.04
C GLN A 156 34.00 -63.81 -66.85
N SER A 157 35.18 -63.33 -67.26
CA SER A 157 35.49 -61.90 -67.25
C SER A 157 34.54 -61.12 -68.18
N PHE A 158 34.28 -61.63 -69.39
CA PHE A 158 33.36 -60.99 -70.35
C PHE A 158 31.93 -60.85 -69.79
N LEU A 159 31.37 -61.93 -69.24
CA LEU A 159 30.03 -61.90 -68.65
C LEU A 159 29.95 -61.05 -67.37
N GLY A 160 30.98 -61.09 -66.53
CA GLY A 160 31.05 -60.32 -65.29
C GLY A 160 31.20 -58.81 -65.54
N VAL A 161 32.03 -58.41 -66.50
CA VAL A 161 32.19 -57.01 -66.90
C VAL A 161 30.88 -56.42 -67.41
N HIS A 162 30.14 -57.15 -68.25
CA HIS A 162 28.86 -56.65 -68.78
C HIS A 162 27.82 -56.39 -67.67
N LYS A 163 27.80 -57.24 -66.63
CA LYS A 163 26.94 -57.02 -65.45
C LYS A 163 27.38 -55.81 -64.63
N ILE A 164 28.69 -55.59 -64.50
CA ILE A 164 29.25 -54.40 -63.83
C ILE A 164 28.91 -53.13 -64.60
N GLU A 165 29.04 -53.12 -65.93
CA GLU A 165 28.65 -51.98 -66.79
C GLU A 165 27.19 -51.57 -66.55
N GLN A 166 26.29 -52.55 -66.44
CA GLN A 166 24.89 -52.28 -66.12
C GLN A 166 24.70 -51.62 -64.74
N GLN A 167 25.43 -52.07 -63.72
CA GLN A 167 25.38 -51.48 -62.37
C GLN A 167 25.96 -50.07 -62.33
N VAL A 168 27.05 -49.83 -63.07
CA VAL A 168 27.65 -48.49 -63.22
C VAL A 168 26.68 -47.55 -63.93
N HIS A 169 26.03 -47.98 -65.02
CA HIS A 169 25.01 -47.18 -65.70
C HIS A 169 23.81 -46.85 -64.81
N GLN A 170 23.41 -47.76 -63.92
CA GLN A 170 22.35 -47.47 -62.94
C GLN A 170 22.79 -46.41 -61.92
N CYS A 171 24.03 -46.47 -61.44
CA CYS A 171 24.56 -45.45 -60.53
C CYS A 171 24.78 -44.11 -61.22
N GLN A 172 25.19 -44.12 -62.49
CA GLN A 172 25.36 -42.90 -63.27
C GLN A 172 24.04 -42.14 -63.41
N ARG A 173 22.96 -42.82 -63.81
CA ARG A 173 21.62 -42.20 -63.86
C ARG A 173 21.19 -41.64 -62.51
N TYR A 174 21.47 -42.35 -61.42
CA TYR A 174 21.17 -41.85 -60.08
C TYR A 174 21.97 -40.57 -59.73
N ILE A 175 23.24 -40.46 -60.15
CA ILE A 175 24.04 -39.24 -59.94
C ILE A 175 23.50 -38.09 -60.80
N GLU A 176 23.11 -38.37 -62.05
CA GLU A 176 22.47 -37.37 -62.92
C GLU A 176 21.15 -36.88 -62.31
N ASP A 177 20.31 -37.78 -61.78
CA ASP A 177 19.06 -37.42 -61.08
C ASP A 177 19.31 -36.58 -59.81
N LEU A 178 20.49 -36.70 -59.19
CA LEU A 178 20.87 -35.95 -58.00
C LEU A 178 21.26 -34.49 -58.31
N GLU A 179 21.66 -34.16 -59.53
CA GLU A 179 22.05 -32.79 -59.91
C GLU A 179 20.85 -31.81 -59.79
N ASP A 180 19.65 -32.31 -60.05
CA ASP A 180 18.40 -31.54 -59.97
C ASP A 180 17.67 -31.71 -58.61
N ASP A 181 18.14 -32.60 -57.73
CA ASP A 181 17.52 -32.87 -56.44
C ASP A 181 17.80 -31.74 -55.45
N GLU A 182 16.76 -31.08 -54.92
CA GLU A 182 16.93 -29.99 -53.96
C GLU A 182 17.71 -30.39 -52.70
N ARG A 183 17.74 -31.68 -52.34
CA ARG A 183 18.47 -32.20 -51.18
C ARG A 183 19.99 -32.19 -51.36
N THR A 184 20.50 -32.09 -52.59
CA THR A 184 21.95 -32.03 -52.87
C THR A 184 22.52 -30.62 -52.83
N LYS A 185 21.66 -29.60 -52.86
CA LYS A 185 22.09 -28.20 -52.72
C LYS A 185 22.75 -28.02 -51.36
N GLU A 186 23.88 -27.31 -51.34
CA GLU A 186 24.55 -26.97 -50.09
C GLU A 186 23.65 -26.03 -49.28
N PHE A 187 23.35 -26.39 -48.05
CA PHE A 187 22.53 -25.57 -47.15
C PHE A 187 23.17 -25.49 -45.76
N ASP A 188 22.86 -24.39 -45.08
CA ASP A 188 23.30 -24.12 -43.72
C ASP A 188 22.08 -24.08 -42.80
N ILE A 189 22.06 -24.93 -41.76
CA ILE A 189 20.99 -24.94 -40.78
C ILE A 189 21.37 -23.98 -39.65
N LYS A 190 20.78 -22.78 -39.66
CA LYS A 190 20.93 -21.79 -38.59
C LYS A 190 19.64 -21.64 -37.81
N MET A 191 19.75 -21.77 -36.49
CA MET A 191 18.69 -21.36 -35.56
C MET A 191 18.90 -19.91 -35.18
N LYS A 192 17.85 -19.10 -35.26
CA LYS A 192 17.86 -17.69 -34.86
C LYS A 192 16.78 -17.43 -33.84
N GLN A 193 17.09 -16.60 -32.86
CA GLN A 193 16.08 -16.06 -31.95
C GLN A 193 15.17 -15.09 -32.69
N ASN A 194 13.96 -14.91 -32.17
CA ASN A 194 13.04 -13.91 -32.69
C ASN A 194 13.60 -12.49 -32.41
N ASP A 195 13.66 -11.66 -33.44
CA ASP A 195 14.15 -10.28 -33.40
C ASP A 195 13.33 -9.38 -32.44
N GLU A 196 12.12 -9.79 -32.06
CA GLU A 196 11.27 -9.07 -31.11
C GLU A 196 11.75 -9.15 -29.65
N ILE A 197 12.66 -10.06 -29.31
CA ILE A 197 13.14 -10.27 -27.93
C ILE A 197 13.80 -9.01 -27.37
N GLU A 198 14.62 -8.32 -28.16
CA GLU A 198 15.28 -7.08 -27.71
C GLU A 198 14.26 -5.97 -27.38
N ASN A 199 13.20 -5.87 -28.19
CA ASN A 199 12.10 -4.94 -27.94
C ASN A 199 11.36 -5.27 -26.64
N ILE A 200 11.14 -6.55 -26.33
CA ILE A 200 10.50 -6.97 -25.07
C ILE A 200 11.40 -6.67 -23.88
N LEU A 201 12.69 -7.00 -23.97
CA LEU A 201 13.67 -6.74 -22.89
C LEU A 201 13.75 -5.25 -22.55
N SER A 202 13.69 -4.37 -23.54
CA SER A 202 13.68 -2.91 -23.31
C SER A 202 12.45 -2.43 -22.53
N LYS A 203 11.30 -3.08 -22.71
CA LYS A 203 10.04 -2.74 -22.02
C LYS A 203 9.97 -3.29 -20.59
N LEU A 204 10.70 -4.36 -20.28
CA LEU A 204 10.74 -4.92 -18.92
C LEU A 204 11.39 -3.95 -17.92
N VAL A 205 12.32 -3.10 -18.38
CA VAL A 205 13.00 -2.09 -17.55
C VAL A 205 12.02 -1.04 -17.00
N SER A 206 10.89 -0.79 -17.69
CA SER A 206 9.90 0.22 -17.26
C SER A 206 8.80 -0.30 -16.33
N LEU A 207 8.90 -1.53 -15.82
CA LEU A 207 7.82 -2.17 -15.05
C LEU A 207 7.80 -1.81 -13.55
N GLU A 208 8.64 -0.89 -13.10
CA GLU A 208 8.68 -0.45 -11.68
C GLU A 208 7.31 0.03 -11.18
N SER A 209 6.49 0.63 -12.06
CA SER A 209 5.14 1.08 -11.74
C SER A 209 4.14 -0.02 -11.40
N LEU A 210 4.42 -1.29 -11.74
CA LEU A 210 3.53 -2.42 -11.42
C LEU A 210 3.54 -2.78 -9.93
N GLY A 211 4.60 -2.40 -9.21
CA GLY A 211 4.75 -2.63 -7.77
C GLY A 211 4.37 -1.43 -6.91
N GLU A 212 3.89 -0.34 -7.50
CA GLU A 212 3.61 0.89 -6.78
C GLU A 212 2.43 0.71 -5.82
N VAL A 213 2.63 1.08 -4.55
CA VAL A 213 1.60 1.03 -3.52
C VAL A 213 1.16 2.44 -3.19
N ILE A 214 -0.10 2.76 -3.49
CA ILE A 214 -0.71 4.06 -3.19
C ILE A 214 -1.42 3.95 -1.83
N VAL A 215 -1.16 4.91 -0.94
CA VAL A 215 -1.84 5.00 0.37
C VAL A 215 -2.91 6.07 0.29
N ASP A 216 -4.15 5.65 0.08
CA ASP A 216 -5.29 6.55 0.14
C ASP A 216 -5.69 6.84 1.59
N LYS A 217 -5.76 8.13 1.92
CA LYS A 217 -6.22 8.60 3.22
C LYS A 217 -7.58 9.27 3.06
N THR A 218 -8.61 8.63 3.58
CA THR A 218 -9.95 9.24 3.66
C THR A 218 -10.12 9.87 5.04
N GLU A 219 -10.40 11.17 5.09
CA GLU A 219 -10.72 11.85 6.33
C GLU A 219 -12.07 11.37 6.85
N ILE A 220 -12.06 10.72 8.01
CA ILE A 220 -13.27 10.38 8.74
C ILE A 220 -13.48 11.48 9.78
N ASN A 221 -14.50 12.30 9.58
CA ASN A 221 -14.91 13.32 10.54
C ASN A 221 -15.40 12.64 11.82
N LEU A 222 -14.60 12.67 12.87
CA LEU A 222 -15.00 12.20 14.19
C LEU A 222 -16.03 13.18 14.77
N ASN A 223 -17.30 12.83 14.56
CA ASN A 223 -18.45 13.15 15.39
C ASN A 223 -18.88 14.64 15.48
N LYS A 224 -19.61 15.11 14.45
CA LYS A 224 -20.37 16.38 14.51
C LYS A 224 -21.42 16.38 15.64
N GLU A 225 -22.00 15.23 15.99
CA GLU A 225 -23.03 15.13 17.02
C GLU A 225 -22.51 15.41 18.43
N THR A 226 -21.32 14.91 18.78
CA THR A 226 -20.71 15.13 20.11
C THR A 226 -20.33 16.60 20.33
N SER A 227 -19.88 17.29 19.27
CA SER A 227 -19.60 18.73 19.30
C SER A 227 -20.86 19.58 19.45
N LEU A 228 -21.98 19.17 18.83
CA LEU A 228 -23.27 19.85 18.96
C LEU A 228 -23.86 19.68 20.37
N MET A 229 -23.75 18.48 20.93
CA MET A 229 -24.21 18.17 22.30
C MET A 229 -23.47 19.01 23.35
N TRP A 230 -22.14 19.12 23.23
CA TRP A 230 -21.33 19.96 24.11
C TRP A 230 -21.69 21.45 24.00
N LYS A 231 -21.84 21.96 22.76
CA LYS A 231 -22.28 23.35 22.54
C LYS A 231 -23.65 23.61 23.15
N ALA A 232 -24.57 22.65 23.11
CA ALA A 232 -25.88 22.76 23.74
C ALA A 232 -25.78 22.74 25.27
N GLN A 233 -24.91 21.90 25.83
CA GLN A 233 -24.69 21.78 27.28
C GLN A 233 -24.00 23.02 27.86
N VAL A 234 -22.96 23.55 27.20
CA VAL A 234 -22.30 24.82 27.58
C VAL A 234 -23.30 25.98 27.55
N LYS A 235 -24.13 26.10 26.50
CA LYS A 235 -25.17 27.13 26.43
C LYS A 235 -26.22 26.99 27.55
N SER A 236 -26.62 25.76 27.89
CA SER A 236 -27.53 25.49 29.00
C SER A 236 -26.91 25.89 30.35
N GLN A 237 -25.61 25.64 30.52
CA GLN A 237 -24.83 25.99 31.71
C GLN A 237 -24.72 27.51 31.90
N GLU A 238 -24.37 28.24 30.83
CA GLU A 238 -24.29 29.69 30.80
C GLU A 238 -25.66 30.31 31.13
N GLN A 239 -26.74 29.77 30.55
CA GLN A 239 -28.10 30.24 30.82
C GLN A 239 -28.51 29.99 32.28
N SER A 240 -28.14 28.85 32.87
CA SER A 240 -28.39 28.55 34.29
C SER A 240 -27.64 29.54 35.21
N ASN A 241 -26.39 29.86 34.87
CA ASN A 241 -25.58 30.80 35.64
C ASN A 241 -26.15 32.23 35.58
N ILE A 242 -26.60 32.67 34.41
CA ILE A 242 -27.28 33.96 34.22
C ILE A 242 -28.57 34.00 35.04
N ASN A 243 -29.42 32.98 34.94
CA ASN A 243 -30.69 32.93 35.68
C ASN A 243 -30.48 32.98 37.21
N ASN A 244 -29.44 32.31 37.71
CA ASN A 244 -29.06 32.35 39.13
C ASN A 244 -28.56 33.73 39.58
N MET A 245 -27.83 34.46 38.72
CA MET A 245 -27.44 35.85 39.00
C MET A 245 -28.67 36.78 39.04
N THR A 246 -29.60 36.64 38.10
CA THR A 246 -30.81 37.47 38.01
C THR A 246 -31.73 37.27 39.21
N MET A 247 -31.98 36.04 39.64
CA MET A 247 -32.77 35.76 40.85
C MET A 247 -32.14 36.38 42.11
N ASN A 248 -30.81 36.40 42.20
CA ASN A 248 -30.11 37.00 43.34
C ASN A 248 -30.25 38.52 43.36
N ILE A 249 -30.21 39.18 42.19
CA ILE A 249 -30.46 40.62 42.05
C ILE A 249 -31.90 40.95 42.45
N GLU A 250 -32.89 40.21 41.96
CA GLU A 250 -34.31 40.42 42.33
C GLU A 250 -34.55 40.27 43.83
N THR A 251 -33.91 39.27 44.45
CA THR A 251 -34.03 39.03 45.90
C THR A 251 -33.42 40.18 46.69
N LYS A 252 -32.25 40.69 46.29
CA LYS A 252 -31.62 41.86 46.91
C LYS A 252 -32.45 43.14 46.75
N ILE A 253 -33.06 43.34 45.59
CA ILE A 253 -33.97 44.48 45.35
C ILE A 253 -35.18 44.37 46.28
N LYS A 254 -35.81 43.20 46.37
CA LYS A 254 -36.97 42.99 47.28
C LYS A 254 -36.61 43.22 48.74
N ILE A 255 -35.45 42.74 49.19
CA ILE A 255 -34.98 42.95 50.57
C ILE A 255 -34.72 44.44 50.82
N ASN A 256 -34.07 45.15 49.89
CA ASN A 256 -33.80 46.58 50.05
C ASN A 256 -35.08 47.41 50.02
N ILE A 257 -36.04 47.10 49.15
CA ILE A 257 -37.35 47.77 49.12
C ILE A 257 -38.12 47.50 50.42
N GLY A 258 -38.14 46.25 50.89
CA GLY A 258 -38.79 45.89 52.16
C GLY A 258 -38.18 46.64 53.35
N LYS A 259 -36.85 46.77 53.39
CA LYS A 259 -36.14 47.54 54.41
C LYS A 259 -36.47 49.03 54.32
N TRP A 260 -36.47 49.60 53.12
CA TRP A 260 -36.80 51.00 52.89
C TRP A 260 -38.25 51.33 53.30
N ILE A 261 -39.19 50.43 52.99
CA ILE A 261 -40.59 50.53 53.43
C ILE A 261 -40.68 50.43 54.96
N SER A 262 -39.95 49.51 55.59
CA SER A 262 -39.91 49.40 57.05
C SER A 262 -39.35 50.65 57.72
N ASP A 263 -38.27 51.22 57.18
CA ASP A 263 -37.64 52.44 57.71
C ASP A 263 -38.60 53.66 57.58
N ILE A 264 -39.36 53.74 56.47
CA ILE A 264 -40.39 54.76 56.28
C ILE A 264 -41.56 54.57 57.25
N ILE A 265 -42.01 53.34 57.48
CA ILE A 265 -43.08 53.05 58.45
C ILE A 265 -42.64 53.43 59.86
N CYS A 266 -41.40 53.12 60.27
CA CYS A 266 -40.86 53.54 61.57
C CYS A 266 -40.80 55.07 61.73
N LEU A 267 -40.49 55.81 60.65
CA LEU A 267 -40.50 57.27 60.63
C LEU A 267 -41.91 57.86 60.74
N ILE A 268 -42.93 57.19 60.19
CA ILE A 268 -44.33 57.64 60.23
C ILE A 268 -44.98 57.32 61.58
N ASP A 269 -44.65 56.18 62.20
CA ASP A 269 -45.22 55.73 63.48
C ASP A 269 -44.54 56.36 64.72
N GLY A 270 -43.58 57.27 64.52
CA GLY A 270 -42.99 58.07 65.60
C GLY A 270 -42.15 57.28 66.61
N ARG A 271 -41.62 56.11 66.22
CA ARG A 271 -40.64 55.36 67.02
C ARG A 271 -39.24 55.59 66.45
N VAL A 272 -38.54 56.57 67.03
CA VAL A 272 -37.07 56.60 67.06
C VAL A 272 -36.62 55.79 68.27
#